data_AF-A0A850NRV0-F1
#
_entry.id   AF-A0A850NRV0-F1
#
_cell.length_a   1.000
_cell.length_b   1.000
_cell.length_c   1.000
_cell.angle_alpha   90.00
_cell.angle_beta   90.00
_cell.angle_gamma   90.00
#
_symmetry.space_group_name_H-M   'P 1'
#
loop_
_entity.id
_entity.type
_entity.pdbx_description
1 polymer ?
#
loop_
_entity_poly.entity_id
_entity_poly.type
_entity_poly.pdbx_seq_one_letter_code
_entity_poly.pdbx_strand_id
1 'polypeptide(L)' 'MKKLLDRPQDTVRDMLLGLAGLNPGLRVLADEDVAIAAVPDRPEDRPVALISGGGSGHEPAHAGYVGAGMLSA' A
#
# COMPACT_ATOMS: atom_id res chain seq x y z
N MET A 1 -17.15 3.35 22.66
CA MET A 1 -16.40 3.33 21.39
C MET A 1 -15.17 2.46 21.57
N LYS A 2 -14.93 1.41 20.75
CA LYS A 2 -13.78 0.49 20.90
C LYS A 2 -12.75 0.58 19.76
N LYS A 3 -13.12 1.20 18.63
CA LYS A 3 -12.29 1.30 17.42
C LYS A 3 -12.19 2.78 17.03
N LEU A 4 -11.02 3.18 16.55
CA LEU A 4 -10.76 4.52 16.00
C LEU A 4 -10.98 4.45 14.49
N LEU A 5 -12.23 4.65 14.06
CA LEU A 5 -12.65 4.57 12.67
C LEU A 5 -13.73 5.61 12.42
N ASP A 6 -13.74 6.21 11.23
CA ASP A 6 -14.82 7.09 10.78
C ASP A 6 -16.01 6.28 10.28
N ARG A 7 -15.93 5.73 9.06
CA ARG A 7 -16.94 4.83 8.50
C ARG A 7 -16.36 3.42 8.31
N PRO A 8 -17.02 2.35 8.79
CA PRO A 8 -16.50 0.99 8.65
C PRO A 8 -16.17 0.59 7.22
N GLN A 9 -16.91 1.10 6.23
CA GLN A 9 -16.73 0.78 4.81
C GLN A 9 -15.44 1.38 4.23
N ASP A 10 -14.94 2.47 4.82
CA ASP A 10 -13.74 3.16 4.32
C ASP A 10 -12.46 2.76 5.06
N THR A 11 -12.59 1.94 6.11
CA THR A 11 -11.49 1.59 7.04
C THR A 11 -10.18 1.24 6.32
N VAL A 12 -10.24 0.39 5.29
CA VAL A 12 -9.07 -0.06 4.54
C VAL A 12 -8.46 1.10 3.75
N ARG A 13 -9.31 1.85 3.06
CA ARG A 13 -8.90 2.97 2.23
C ARG A 13 -8.28 4.10 3.04
N ASP A 14 -8.91 4.49 4.15
CA ASP A 14 -8.40 5.53 5.04
C ASP A 14 -7.04 5.15 5.63
N MET A 15 -6.88 3.88 6.01
CA MET A 15 -5.61 3.34 6.50
C MET A 15 -4.51 3.39 5.42
N LEU A 16 -4.81 2.96 4.19
CA LEU A 16 -3.84 3.01 3.10
C LEU A 16 -3.45 4.44 2.73
N LEU A 17 -4.40 5.38 2.72
CA LEU A 17 -4.14 6.80 2.48
C LEU A 17 -3.28 7.40 3.60
N GLY A 18 -3.54 7.05 4.86
CA GLY A 18 -2.70 7.44 5.99
C GLY A 18 -1.28 6.88 5.87
N LEU A 19 -1.15 5.59 5.51
CA LEU A 19 0.14 4.96 5.29
C LEU A 19 0.93 5.64 4.16
N ALA A 20 0.30 5.92 3.03
CA ALA A 20 0.93 6.64 1.93
C ALA A 20 1.29 8.09 2.29
N GLY A 21 0.46 8.77 3.10
CA GLY A 21 0.75 10.11 3.60
C GLY A 21 1.98 10.17 4.52
N LEU A 22 2.28 9.08 5.22
CA LEU A 22 3.47 8.96 6.08
C LEU A 22 4.71 8.46 5.34
N ASN A 23 4.56 7.86 4.16
CA ASN A 23 5.63 7.18 3.42
C ASN A 23 5.75 7.71 1.99
N PRO A 24 6.63 8.70 1.72
CA PRO A 24 6.75 9.35 0.40
C PRO A 24 7.10 8.44 -0.78
N GLY A 25 7.56 7.20 -0.53
CA GLY A 25 7.81 6.18 -1.56
C GLY A 25 6.61 5.32 -1.91
N LEU A 26 5.49 5.46 -1.18
CA LEU A 26 4.28 4.66 -1.32
C LEU A 26 3.15 5.49 -1.94
N ARG A 27 2.35 4.87 -2.79
CA ARG A 27 1.14 5.47 -3.39
C ARG A 27 -0.04 4.51 -3.23
N VAL A 28 -1.25 5.04 -3.28
CA VAL A 28 -2.48 4.24 -3.39
C VAL A 28 -2.98 4.33 -4.83
N LEU A 29 -3.29 3.19 -5.43
CA LEU A 29 -3.73 3.11 -6.83
C LEU A 29 -5.19 3.57 -6.96
N ALA A 30 -5.40 4.76 -7.52
CA ALA A 30 -6.72 5.25 -7.93
C ALA A 30 -7.83 4.95 -6.88
N ASP A 31 -8.89 4.26 -7.28
CA ASP A 31 -10.03 3.80 -6.49
C ASP A 31 -9.88 2.38 -5.91
N GLU A 32 -8.71 1.78 -6.07
CA GLU A 32 -8.39 0.44 -5.56
C GLU A 32 -7.71 0.48 -4.19
N ASP A 33 -7.93 -0.55 -3.38
CA ASP A 33 -7.24 -0.75 -2.10
C ASP A 33 -5.86 -1.42 -2.31
N VAL A 34 -5.03 -0.80 -3.14
CA VAL A 34 -3.69 -1.29 -3.53
C VAL A 34 -2.63 -0.24 -3.21
N ALA A 35 -1.63 -0.63 -2.44
CA ALA A 35 -0.44 0.18 -2.18
C ALA A 35 0.63 -0.15 -3.22
N ILE A 36 1.33 0.84 -3.77
CA ILE A 36 2.35 0.65 -4.82
C ILE A 36 3.61 1.43 -4.48
N ALA A 37 4.76 0.82 -4.67
CA ALA A 37 6.06 1.47 -4.55
C ALA A 37 6.39 2.32 -5.80
N ALA A 38 7.21 3.36 -5.63
CA ALA A 38 7.77 4.06 -6.78
C ALA A 38 8.54 3.10 -7.70
N VAL A 39 8.23 3.14 -9.00
CA VAL A 39 8.90 2.35 -10.04
C VAL A 39 9.86 3.27 -10.81
N PRO A 40 11.08 2.83 -11.16
CA PRO A 40 11.98 3.59 -12.01
C PRO A 40 11.32 3.98 -13.34
N ASP A 41 11.52 5.24 -13.77
CA ASP A 41 10.93 5.76 -15.00
C ASP A 41 11.43 4.99 -16.24
N ARG A 42 12.72 4.67 -16.25
CA ARG A 42 13.40 3.98 -17.35
C ARG A 42 13.11 2.48 -17.29
N PRO A 43 12.50 1.88 -18.34
CA PRO A 43 12.16 0.45 -18.35
C PRO A 43 13.34 -0.50 -18.07
N GLU A 44 14.53 -0.16 -18.55
CA GLU A 44 15.76 -0.94 -18.35
C GLU A 44 16.24 -0.99 -16.90
N ASP A 45 15.81 -0.03 -16.07
CA ASP A 45 16.14 0.03 -14.64
C ASP A 45 15.07 -0.66 -13.77
N ARG A 46 13.97 -1.16 -14.38
CA ARG A 46 12.86 -1.76 -13.64
C ARG A 46 13.18 -3.21 -13.29
N PRO A 47 13.20 -3.58 -11.99
CA PRO A 47 13.34 -4.98 -11.60
C PRO A 47 12.06 -5.77 -11.90
N VAL A 48 12.13 -7.09 -11.75
CA VAL A 48 10.94 -7.95 -11.74
C VAL A 48 10.02 -7.52 -10.60
N ALA A 49 8.76 -7.24 -10.92
CA ALA A 49 7.77 -6.84 -9.93
C ALA A 49 7.33 -8.05 -9.09
N LEU A 50 7.36 -7.89 -7.77
CA LEU A 50 6.80 -8.86 -6.83
C LEU A 50 5.51 -8.29 -6.25
N ILE A 51 4.43 -9.06 -6.30
CA ILE A 51 3.11 -8.61 -5.85
C ILE A 51 2.56 -9.60 -4.82
N SER A 52 1.99 -9.10 -3.73
CA SER A 52 1.27 -9.91 -2.76
C SER A 52 0.00 -9.22 -2.27
N GLY A 53 -0.84 -9.95 -1.54
CA GLY A 53 -2.09 -9.40 -1.04
C GLY A 53 -2.87 -10.36 -0.15
N GLY A 54 -3.94 -9.83 0.43
CA GLY A 54 -4.86 -10.56 1.32
C GLY A 54 -5.90 -9.63 1.91
N GLY A 55 -6.78 -10.15 2.78
CA GLY A 55 -7.72 -9.31 3.52
C GLY A 55 -7.02 -8.42 4.55
N SER A 56 -7.55 -7.21 4.76
CA SER A 56 -7.10 -6.27 5.80
C SER A 56 -7.29 -6.83 7.23
N GLY A 57 -6.57 -6.29 8.20
CA GLY A 57 -6.61 -6.71 9.61
C GLY A 57 -5.39 -7.53 10.06
N HIS A 58 -4.42 -7.71 9.17
CA HIS A 58 -3.13 -8.35 9.41
C HIS A 58 -1.96 -7.36 9.27
N GLU A 59 -2.22 -6.05 9.34
CA GLU A 59 -1.20 -5.03 9.19
C GLU A 59 -0.03 -5.30 10.17
N PRO A 60 1.23 -5.25 9.69
CA PRO A 60 1.69 -4.61 8.45
C PRO A 60 1.53 -5.44 7.17
N ALA A 61 1.12 -6.70 7.24
CA ALA A 61 0.96 -7.52 6.03
C ALA A 61 -0.28 -7.07 5.23
N HIS A 62 -0.18 -6.74 3.94
CA HIS A 62 1.02 -6.75 3.08
C HIS A 62 1.54 -5.35 2.73
N ALA A 63 0.73 -4.31 2.88
CA ALA A 63 1.04 -2.95 2.45
C ALA A 63 2.30 -2.36 3.12
N GLY A 64 2.62 -2.78 4.35
CA GLY A 64 3.85 -2.39 5.04
C GLY A 64 5.13 -3.02 4.46
N TYR A 65 5.01 -3.99 3.56
CA TYR A 65 6.12 -4.62 2.84
C TYR A 65 6.28 -4.09 1.41
N VAL A 66 5.50 -3.08 1.02
CA VAL A 66 5.62 -2.44 -0.30
C VAL A 66 6.71 -1.39 -0.26
N GLY A 67 7.77 -1.59 -1.06
CA GLY A 67 8.94 -0.72 -1.06
C GLY A 67 10.17 -1.35 -1.71
N ALA A 68 11.25 -0.56 -1.77
CA ALA A 68 12.51 -0.99 -2.39
C ALA A 68 13.06 -2.26 -1.71
N GLY A 69 13.37 -3.28 -2.52
CA GLY A 69 13.89 -4.56 -2.05
C GLY A 69 12.84 -5.55 -1.51
N MET A 70 11.56 -5.21 -1.54
CA MET A 70 10.45 -6.08 -1.14
C MET A 70 9.35 -6.11 -2.23
N LEU A 71 8.08 -5.87 -1.86
CA LEU A 71 6.95 -5.90 -2.80
C LEU A 71 6.90 -4.62 -3.63
N SER A 72 6.56 -4.76 -4.90
CA SER A 72 6.20 -3.64 -5.78
C SER A 72 4.77 -3.16 -5.54
N ALA A 73 3.88 -4.09 -5.18
CA ALA A 73 2.51 -3.84 -4.75
C ALA A 73 1.99 -4.94 -3.80
#